data_AF-A0A9P5NAE9-F1
#
_entry.id   AF-A0A9P5NAE9-F1
#
_cell.length_a   1.000
_cell.length_b   1.000
_cell.length_c   1.000
_cell.angle_alpha   90.00
_cell.angle_beta   90.00
_cell.angle_gamma   90.00
#
_symmetry.space_group_name_H-M   'P 1'
#
loop_
_entity.id
_entity.type
_entity.pdbx_description
1 polymer ?
#
loop_
_entity_poly.entity_id
_entity_poly.type
_entity_poly.pdbx_seq_one_letter_code
_entity_poly.pdbx_strand_id
1 'polypeptide(L)'
;MKNTPTILNPLFTILSRAAAHLTYLRLYTISDEDKMMYSLYHLRNAAALLSPLKYLKYVQLSVEVFPSPVVPNILGVSYSNFKTEVSTQPEDMVRTWAEEIVSLEYLELNITYQEWSHSWWRIQSVDRTYRRVSEEEGLSAKNWFDLEDWK
;
A
#
# COMPACT_ATOMS: atom_id res chain seq x y z
N MET A 1 17.82 -10.42 0.62
CA MET A 1 17.07 -9.65 -0.40
C MET A 1 16.26 -10.66 -1.21
N LYS A 2 14.93 -10.70 -1.05
CA LYS A 2 14.05 -11.56 -1.86
C LYS A 2 13.44 -10.68 -2.94
N ASN A 3 13.70 -11.06 -4.19
CA ASN A 3 13.46 -10.30 -5.41
C ASN A 3 11.98 -9.91 -5.56
N THR A 4 11.71 -8.60 -5.57
CA THR A 4 10.47 -8.01 -6.10
C THR A 4 10.29 -8.49 -7.55
N PRO A 5 9.06 -8.83 -8.00
CA PRO A 5 8.86 -9.29 -9.37
C PRO A 5 9.40 -8.26 -10.37
N THR A 6 10.45 -8.64 -11.09
CA THR A 6 11.18 -7.82 -12.08
C THR A 6 10.29 -7.29 -13.22
N ILE A 7 9.10 -7.87 -13.41
CA ILE A 7 8.13 -7.49 -14.44
C ILE A 7 7.44 -6.15 -14.12
N LEU A 8 7.30 -5.78 -12.85
CA LEU A 8 6.66 -4.51 -12.46
C LEU A 8 7.65 -3.33 -12.49
N ASN A 9 8.96 -3.59 -12.40
CA ASN A 9 9.98 -2.54 -12.37
C ASN A 9 9.92 -1.60 -13.59
N PRO A 10 9.78 -2.10 -14.85
CA PRO A 10 9.65 -1.22 -16.00
C PRO A 10 8.40 -0.33 -15.94
N LEU A 11 7.26 -0.89 -15.48
CA LEU A 11 6.00 -0.13 -15.35
C LEU A 11 6.13 0.99 -14.33
N PHE A 12 6.66 0.68 -13.13
CA PHE A 12 6.89 1.70 -12.11
C PHE A 12 7.95 2.71 -12.51
N THR A 13 8.99 2.30 -13.26
CA THR A 13 9.98 3.24 -13.80
C THR A 13 9.35 4.22 -14.81
N ILE A 14 8.48 3.72 -15.70
CA ILE A 14 7.74 4.57 -16.65
C ILE A 14 6.78 5.49 -15.91
N LEU A 15 6.03 4.95 -14.93
CA LEU A 15 5.13 5.73 -14.08
C LEU A 15 5.88 6.85 -13.37
N SER A 16 7.02 6.56 -12.74
CA SER A 16 7.82 7.56 -12.02
C SER A 16 8.36 8.66 -12.92
N ARG A 17 8.59 8.38 -14.20
CA ARG A 17 8.99 9.39 -15.18
C ARG A 17 7.81 10.21 -15.69
N ALA A 18 6.70 9.55 -16.02
CA ALA A 18 5.52 10.20 -16.59
C ALA A 18 4.73 11.01 -15.54
N ALA A 19 4.75 10.56 -14.29
CA ALA A 19 4.02 11.14 -13.16
C ALA A 19 4.99 11.69 -12.11
N ALA A 20 6.09 12.32 -12.55
CA ALA A 20 7.14 12.81 -11.66
C ALA A 20 6.61 13.76 -10.57
N HIS A 21 5.52 14.48 -10.82
CA HIS A 21 4.87 15.42 -9.90
C HIS A 21 3.65 14.84 -9.18
N LEU A 22 3.42 13.52 -9.25
CA LEU A 22 2.30 12.89 -8.58
C LEU A 22 2.35 13.14 -7.07
N THR A 23 1.32 13.77 -6.52
CA THR A 23 1.18 14.06 -5.09
C THR A 23 0.31 13.05 -4.36
N TYR A 24 -0.61 12.40 -5.08
CA TYR A 24 -1.55 11.40 -4.58
C TYR A 24 -1.44 10.08 -5.37
N LEU A 25 -1.42 8.94 -4.67
CA LEU A 25 -1.47 7.63 -5.30
C LEU A 25 -2.43 6.71 -4.56
N ARG A 26 -3.37 6.11 -5.29
CA ARG A 26 -4.19 5.01 -4.80
C ARG A 26 -3.78 3.69 -5.44
N LEU A 27 -3.39 2.73 -4.61
CA LEU A 27 -3.18 1.35 -5.00
C LEU A 27 -4.32 0.50 -4.44
N TYR A 28 -5.11 -0.07 -5.35
CA TYR A 28 -6.24 -0.91 -5.02
C TYR A 28 -6.05 -2.29 -5.62
N THR A 29 -6.21 -3.33 -4.80
CA THR A 29 -6.20 -4.71 -5.25
C THR A 29 -7.33 -5.50 -4.61
N ILE A 30 -7.86 -6.45 -5.37
CA ILE A 30 -8.83 -7.44 -4.89
C ILE A 30 -8.08 -8.76 -4.78
N SER A 31 -8.29 -9.48 -3.68
CA SER A 31 -7.62 -10.76 -3.44
C SER A 31 -8.58 -11.78 -2.88
N ASP A 32 -8.39 -13.04 -3.29
CA ASP A 32 -8.93 -14.18 -2.55
C ASP A 32 -8.30 -14.21 -1.15
N GLU A 33 -9.03 -14.73 -0.16
CA GLU A 33 -8.56 -14.83 1.23
C GLU A 33 -7.21 -15.55 1.34
N ASP A 34 -7.07 -16.68 0.62
CA ASP A 34 -5.84 -17.49 0.59
C ASP A 34 -4.62 -16.78 -0.02
N LYS A 35 -4.83 -15.69 -0.76
CA LYS A 35 -3.78 -14.91 -1.42
C LYS A 35 -3.51 -13.57 -0.73
N MET A 36 -4.23 -13.26 0.35
CA MET A 36 -4.15 -11.96 1.02
C MET A 36 -2.72 -11.61 1.45
N MET A 37 -2.04 -12.53 2.14
CA MET A 37 -0.67 -12.30 2.61
C MET A 37 0.30 -12.01 1.47
N TYR A 38 0.08 -12.63 0.31
CA TYR A 38 0.87 -12.37 -0.89
C TYR A 38 0.59 -10.98 -1.44
N SER A 39 -0.67 -10.56 -1.50
CA SER A 39 -1.07 -9.20 -1.90
C SER A 39 -0.47 -8.13 -0.99
N LEU A 40 -0.54 -8.32 0.33
CA LEU A 40 0.07 -7.41 1.32
C LEU A 40 1.59 -7.36 1.17
N TYR A 41 2.25 -8.51 0.96
CA TYR A 41 3.68 -8.56 0.71
C TYR A 41 4.09 -7.72 -0.52
N HIS A 42 3.34 -7.82 -1.62
CA HIS A 42 3.64 -7.03 -2.81
C HIS A 42 3.35 -5.54 -2.65
N LEU A 43 2.24 -5.18 -1.99
CA LEU A 43 1.95 -3.78 -1.66
C LEU A 43 3.05 -3.15 -0.81
N ARG A 44 3.58 -3.90 0.17
CA ARG A 44 4.73 -3.44 0.96
C ARG A 44 5.96 -3.19 0.10
N ASN A 45 6.28 -4.10 -0.82
CA ASN A 45 7.47 -3.97 -1.67
C ASN A 45 7.31 -2.93 -2.79
N ALA A 46 6.08 -2.52 -3.13
CA ALA A 46 5.82 -1.48 -4.12
C ALA A 46 6.37 -0.11 -3.68
N ALA A 47 6.48 0.14 -2.37
CA ALA A 47 7.02 1.40 -1.83
C ALA A 47 8.42 1.73 -2.41
N ALA A 48 9.32 0.74 -2.41
CA ALA A 48 10.68 0.90 -2.93
C ALA A 48 10.69 1.22 -4.44
N LEU A 49 9.77 0.64 -5.20
CA LEU A 49 9.61 0.91 -6.65
C LEU A 49 9.09 2.32 -6.93
N LEU A 50 8.38 2.91 -5.98
CA LEU A 50 7.79 4.24 -6.06
C LEU A 50 8.67 5.33 -5.41
N SER A 51 9.76 4.96 -4.74
CA SER A 51 10.72 5.89 -4.12
C SER A 51 11.27 7.01 -5.03
N PRO A 52 11.30 6.89 -6.38
CA PRO A 52 11.66 8.02 -7.24
C PRO A 52 10.62 9.15 -7.29
N LEU A 53 9.36 8.92 -6.89
CA LEU A 53 8.30 9.94 -6.89
C LEU A 53 8.50 10.94 -5.73
N LYS A 54 9.28 12.00 -5.98
CA LYS A 54 9.69 12.96 -4.93
C LYS A 54 8.61 13.91 -4.43
N TYR A 55 7.45 13.92 -5.08
CA TYR A 55 6.34 14.78 -4.71
C TYR A 55 5.17 14.01 -4.11
N LEU A 56 5.28 12.68 -4.01
CA LEU A 56 4.21 11.83 -3.49
C LEU A 56 4.06 12.05 -1.99
N LYS A 57 2.94 12.65 -1.59
CA LYS A 57 2.65 13.07 -0.22
C LYS A 57 1.56 12.24 0.43
N TYR A 58 0.62 11.71 -0.36
CA TYR A 58 -0.47 10.89 0.12
C TYR A 58 -0.53 9.57 -0.64
N VAL A 59 -0.61 8.47 0.11
CA VAL A 59 -0.83 7.14 -0.47
C VAL A 59 -2.04 6.49 0.18
N GLN A 60 -2.92 5.93 -0.64
CA GLN A 60 -3.97 5.03 -0.20
C GLN A 60 -3.64 3.60 -0.64
N LEU A 61 -3.54 2.68 0.32
CA LEU A 61 -3.40 1.25 0.08
C LEU A 61 -4.71 0.56 0.43
N SER A 62 -5.34 -0.03 -0.57
CA SER A 62 -6.60 -0.73 -0.41
C SER A 62 -6.48 -2.18 -0.83
N VAL A 63 -6.89 -3.08 0.05
CA VAL A 63 -7.07 -4.50 -0.29
C VAL A 63 -8.46 -4.93 0.09
N GLU A 64 -9.21 -5.36 -0.91
CA GLU A 64 -10.53 -5.95 -0.68
C GLU A 64 -10.47 -7.47 -0.77
N VAL A 65 -11.00 -8.16 0.24
CA VAL A 65 -11.24 -9.59 0.18
C VAL A 65 -12.53 -9.84 -0.60
N PHE A 66 -12.43 -10.58 -1.70
CA PHE A 66 -13.61 -11.19 -2.27
C PHE A 66 -13.85 -12.52 -1.58
N PRO A 67 -15.04 -12.79 -1.02
CA PRO A 67 -15.36 -14.12 -0.53
C PRO A 67 -15.32 -15.06 -1.73
N SER A 68 -14.31 -15.93 -1.77
CA SER A 68 -14.15 -16.88 -2.86
C SER A 68 -15.40 -17.75 -2.94
N PRO A 69 -16.11 -17.83 -4.07
CA PRO A 69 -17.05 -18.92 -4.26
C PRO A 69 -16.22 -20.20 -4.12
N VAL A 70 -16.65 -21.12 -3.26
CA VAL A 70 -15.96 -22.38 -3.00
C VAL A 70 -15.74 -23.13 -4.32
N VAL A 71 -14.64 -22.86 -5.02
CA VAL A 71 -14.21 -23.62 -6.18
C VAL A 71 -13.37 -24.74 -5.60
N PRO A 72 -13.82 -26.00 -5.67
CA PRO A 72 -13.03 -27.14 -5.22
C PRO A 72 -11.69 -27.07 -5.93
N ASN A 73 -10.58 -27.23 -5.21
CA ASN A 73 -9.22 -27.11 -5.71
C ASN A 73 -8.96 -28.05 -6.92
N ILE A 74 -9.28 -27.63 -8.14
CA ILE A 74 -9.09 -28.45 -9.37
C ILE A 74 -7.61 -28.50 -9.78
N LEU A 75 -6.77 -27.60 -9.27
CA LEU A 75 -5.36 -27.48 -9.67
C LEU A 75 -4.34 -27.74 -8.57
N GLY A 76 -4.75 -28.16 -7.36
CA GLY A 76 -3.83 -28.61 -6.31
C GLY A 76 -2.79 -27.58 -5.84
N VAL A 77 -2.88 -26.32 -6.26
CA VAL A 77 -2.00 -25.24 -5.79
C VAL A 77 -2.54 -24.74 -4.47
N SER A 78 -2.24 -25.47 -3.40
CA SER A 78 -2.49 -24.98 -2.04
C SER A 78 -1.48 -23.87 -1.73
N TYR A 79 -1.94 -22.62 -1.68
CA TYR A 79 -1.16 -21.50 -1.18
C TYR A 79 -0.92 -21.56 0.33
N SER A 80 -1.43 -22.59 1.02
CA SER A 80 -1.17 -22.91 2.44
C SER A 80 0.33 -23.07 2.78
N ASN A 81 1.19 -23.22 1.77
CA ASN A 81 2.64 -23.29 1.95
C ASN A 81 3.33 -21.92 1.97
N PHE A 82 2.61 -20.82 1.71
CA PHE A 82 3.04 -19.48 2.10
C PHE A 82 2.81 -19.26 3.60
N LYS A 83 3.34 -20.16 4.43
CA LYS A 83 3.72 -19.88 5.82
C LYS A 83 5.00 -19.04 5.86
N THR A 84 5.17 -18.11 4.94
CA THR A 84 5.99 -16.96 5.28
C THR A 84 5.22 -16.29 6.40
N GLU A 85 5.81 -16.26 7.59
CA GLU A 85 5.44 -15.38 8.70
C GLU A 85 5.53 -13.93 8.21
N VAL A 86 4.66 -13.55 7.28
CA VAL A 86 4.41 -12.15 6.98
C VAL A 86 3.41 -11.73 8.03
N SER A 87 3.87 -11.68 9.28
CA SER A 87 3.34 -10.74 10.26
C SER A 87 3.70 -9.35 9.72
N THR A 88 3.10 -8.94 8.62
CA THR A 88 3.00 -7.51 8.37
C THR A 88 1.98 -7.10 9.41
N GLN A 89 2.37 -6.28 10.37
CA GLN A 89 1.40 -5.49 11.11
C GLN A 89 1.11 -4.21 10.30
N PRO A 90 -0.02 -3.52 10.51
CA PRO A 90 -0.28 -2.23 9.87
C PRO A 90 0.90 -1.27 10.01
N GLU A 91 1.53 -1.26 11.18
CA GLU A 91 2.70 -0.46 11.51
C GLU A 91 3.93 -0.81 10.66
N ASP A 92 4.14 -2.08 10.31
CA ASP A 92 5.24 -2.47 9.43
C ASP A 92 5.03 -2.00 8.00
N MET A 93 3.77 -1.96 7.54
CA MET A 93 3.39 -1.37 6.26
C MET A 93 3.68 0.14 6.28
N VAL A 94 3.19 0.85 7.31
CA VAL A 94 3.41 2.29 7.48
C VAL A 94 4.89 2.62 7.53
N ARG A 95 5.67 1.89 8.35
CA ARG A 95 7.12 2.08 8.46
C ARG A 95 7.81 1.91 7.11
N THR A 96 7.53 0.83 6.40
CA THR A 96 8.17 0.56 5.10
C THR A 96 7.87 1.68 4.10
N TRP A 97 6.62 2.13 4.01
CA TRP A 97 6.24 3.21 3.10
C TRP A 97 6.84 4.56 3.50
N ALA A 98 6.90 4.87 4.80
CA ALA A 98 7.56 6.07 5.31
C ALA A 98 9.09 6.04 5.11
N GLU A 99 9.74 4.90 5.16
CA GLU A 99 11.19 4.79 4.93
C GLU A 99 11.53 4.95 3.44
N GLU A 100 10.76 4.32 2.54
CA GLU A 100 11.05 4.30 1.11
C GLU A 100 10.63 5.59 0.38
N ILE A 101 9.54 6.24 0.82
CA ILE A 101 8.99 7.44 0.16
C ILE A 101 9.18 8.65 1.07
N VAL A 102 10.34 9.30 0.95
CA VAL A 102 10.77 10.43 1.81
C VAL A 102 9.78 11.60 1.81
N SER A 103 9.07 11.84 0.71
CA SER A 103 8.08 12.92 0.61
C SER A 103 6.72 12.59 1.23
N LEU A 104 6.49 11.34 1.66
CA LEU A 104 5.20 10.90 2.17
C LEU A 104 4.87 11.61 3.48
N GLU A 105 3.67 12.17 3.55
CA GLU A 105 3.10 12.90 4.69
C GLU A 105 1.89 12.16 5.28
N TYR A 106 1.13 11.43 4.45
CA TYR A 106 -0.05 10.67 4.85
C TYR A 106 -0.13 9.30 4.18
N LEU A 107 -0.59 8.30 4.93
CA LEU A 107 -0.87 6.95 4.45
C LEU A 107 -2.24 6.48 4.95
N GLU A 108 -3.12 6.10 4.03
CA GLU A 108 -4.40 5.44 4.32
C GLU A 108 -4.27 3.94 4.10
N LEU A 109 -4.63 3.14 5.10
CA LEU A 109 -4.76 1.69 5.01
C LEU A 109 -6.23 1.31 5.06
N ASN A 110 -6.79 0.88 3.94
CA ASN A 110 -8.17 0.39 3.82
C ASN A 110 -8.16 -1.09 3.41
N ILE A 111 -7.94 -1.98 4.38
CA ILE A 111 -7.73 -3.41 4.14
C ILE A 111 -8.87 -4.20 4.79
N THR A 112 -9.71 -4.86 3.99
CA THR A 112 -10.87 -5.60 4.51
C THR A 112 -10.50 -7.05 4.87
N TYR A 113 -9.48 -7.24 5.71
CA TYR A 113 -9.02 -8.55 6.15
C TYR A 113 -8.69 -8.57 7.65
N GLN A 114 -9.24 -9.55 8.38
CA GLN A 114 -9.06 -9.69 9.83
C GLN A 114 -9.35 -8.39 10.60
N GLU A 115 -8.51 -8.06 11.58
CA GLU A 115 -8.61 -6.89 12.47
C GLU A 115 -7.90 -5.64 11.91
N TRP A 116 -7.49 -5.65 10.63
CA TRP A 116 -6.93 -4.47 9.98
C TRP A 116 -8.03 -3.44 9.74
N SER A 117 -8.36 -2.70 10.80
CA SER A 117 -9.30 -1.59 10.72
C SER A 117 -8.79 -0.53 9.73
N HIS A 118 -9.73 0.09 9.01
CA HIS A 118 -9.44 1.29 8.23
C HIS A 118 -8.74 2.30 9.13
N SER A 119 -7.58 2.79 8.67
CA SER A 119 -6.77 3.70 9.46
C SER A 119 -6.03 4.71 8.60
N TRP A 120 -5.84 5.90 9.16
CA TRP A 120 -5.00 6.94 8.60
C TRP A 120 -3.79 7.16 9.49
N TRP A 121 -2.66 7.39 8.82
CA TRP A 121 -1.38 7.63 9.46
C TRP A 121 -0.80 8.91 8.92
N ARG A 122 -0.35 9.76 9.83
CA ARG A 122 0.42 10.95 9.50
C ARG A 122 1.89 10.67 9.75
N ILE A 123 2.71 11.03 8.78
CA ILE A 123 4.16 10.90 8.80
C ILE A 123 4.75 12.31 8.88
N GLN A 124 5.56 12.56 9.89
CA GLN A 124 6.23 13.84 10.05
C GLN A 124 7.45 13.92 9.13
N SER A 125 7.58 15.02 8.41
CA SER A 125 8.68 15.23 7.47
C SER A 125 10.04 15.41 8.15
N VAL A 126 10.06 15.96 9.37
CA VAL A 126 11.30 16.36 10.07
C VAL A 126 12.03 15.15 10.68
N ASP A 127 11.31 14.27 11.37
CA ASP A 127 11.90 13.15 12.12
C ASP A 127 11.44 11.77 11.62
N ARG A 128 10.60 11.74 10.58
CA ARG A 128 10.01 10.52 9.99
C ARG A 128 9.25 9.67 11.00
N THR A 129 8.77 10.27 12.09
CA THR A 129 7.85 9.61 13.01
C THR A 129 6.48 9.47 12.36
N TYR A 130 5.80 8.38 12.68
CA TYR A 130 4.45 8.10 12.19
C TYR A 130 3.50 7.84 13.35
N ARG A 131 2.29 8.38 13.24
CA ARG A 131 1.22 8.18 14.23
C ARG A 131 -0.11 7.96 13.54
N ARG A 132 -0.96 7.14 14.14
CA ARG A 132 -2.35 7.02 13.72
C ARG A 132 -3.08 8.33 14.02
N VAL A 133 -3.94 8.76 13.10
CA VAL A 133 -4.78 9.96 13.24
C VAL A 133 -6.25 9.59 13.16
N SER A 134 -7.13 10.53 13.48
CA SER A 134 -8.57 10.31 13.41
C SER A 134 -9.06 10.23 11.96
N GLU A 135 -10.25 9.68 11.77
CA GLU A 135 -10.91 9.63 10.47
C GLU A 135 -11.13 11.05 9.88
N GLU A 136 -11.50 12.02 10.71
CA GLU A 136 -11.72 13.39 10.27
C GLU A 136 -10.44 14.05 9.76
N GLU A 137 -9.31 13.86 10.46
CA GLU A 137 -8.00 14.35 9.98
C GLU A 137 -7.61 13.64 8.67
N GLY A 138 -7.81 12.32 8.61
CA GLY A 138 -7.50 11.51 7.44
C GLY A 138 -8.30 11.89 6.19
N LEU A 139 -9.62 12.05 6.33
CA LEU A 139 -10.53 12.49 5.28
C LEU A 139 -10.26 13.94 4.86
N SER A 140 -9.96 14.81 5.81
CA SER A 140 -9.53 16.18 5.50
C SER A 140 -8.27 16.15 4.63
N ALA A 141 -7.21 15.46 5.06
CA ALA A 141 -5.98 15.33 4.29
C ALA A 141 -6.24 14.77 2.88
N LYS A 142 -7.05 13.71 2.76
CA LYS A 142 -7.44 13.13 1.48
C LYS A 142 -8.09 14.16 0.55
N ASN A 143 -9.08 14.90 1.04
CA ASN A 143 -9.78 15.93 0.27
C ASN A 143 -8.84 17.03 -0.22
N TRP A 144 -7.82 17.41 0.57
CA TRP A 144 -6.84 18.41 0.14
C TRP A 144 -6.04 17.94 -1.08
N PHE A 145 -5.60 16.68 -1.09
CA PHE A 145 -4.85 16.12 -2.21
C PHE A 145 -5.72 15.76 -3.41
N ASP A 146 -6.96 15.28 -3.19
CA ASP A 146 -7.94 15.05 -4.25
C ASP A 146 -8.32 16.36 -4.99
N LEU A 147 -8.24 17.52 -4.32
CA LEU A 147 -8.52 18.83 -4.92
C LEU A 147 -7.29 19.48 -5.60
N GLU A 148 -6.07 19.09 -5.24
CA GLU A 148 -4.85 19.52 -5.95
C GLU A 148 -4.73 18.88 -7.34
N ASP A 149 -5.27 17.66 -7.53
CA ASP A 149 -5.32 16.97 -8.84
C ASP A 149 -6.13 17.70 -9.92
N TRP A 150 -6.89 18.75 -9.57
CA TRP A 150 -7.76 19.52 -10.49
C TRP A 150 -7.27 20.95 -10.79
N LYS A 151 -6.10 21.37 -10.28
CA LYS A 151 -5.53 22.70 -10.54
C LYS A 151 -4.32 22.63 -11.46
#